data_AF-A0A330MMH0-F1
#
_entry.id   AF-A0A330MMH0-F1
#
_cell.length_a   1.000
_cell.length_b   1.000
_cell.length_c   1.000
_cell.angle_alpha   90.00
_cell.angle_beta   90.00
_cell.angle_gamma   90.00
#
_symmetry.space_group_name_H-M   'P 1'
#
loop_
_entity.id
_entity.type
_entity.pdbx_description
1 polymer ?
#
loop_
_entity_poly.entity_id
_entity_poly.type
_entity_poly.pdbx_seq_one_letter_code
_entity_poly.pdbx_strand_id
1 'polypeptide(L)'
;MRMIDNNEADDKIIAVAQNDMSVNHINDVSELPAHFILQLQNFFEDYKKLENKEVKVNEFQDVETAIQIIKKAITDYQNEFKNQN
;
A
#
# COMPACT_ATOMS: atom_id res chain seq x y z
N MET A 1 0.34 -0.07 -3.55
CA MET A 1 -0.44 -1.26 -3.95
C MET A 1 -1.91 -0.86 -3.94
N ARG A 2 -2.57 -0.90 -5.11
CA ARG A 2 -4.01 -0.66 -5.18
C ARG A 2 -4.76 -1.91 -4.70
N MET A 3 -5.70 -1.75 -3.78
CA MET A 3 -6.44 -2.88 -3.21
C MET A 3 -7.92 -2.53 -3.09
N ILE A 4 -8.78 -3.50 -3.39
CA ILE A 4 -10.23 -3.41 -3.19
C ILE A 4 -10.60 -4.47 -2.14
N ASP A 5 -11.18 -4.04 -1.03
CA ASP A 5 -11.69 -4.88 0.05
C ASP A 5 -13.20 -4.69 0.15
N ASN A 6 -13.99 -5.72 -0.17
CA ASN A 6 -15.45 -5.65 -0.17
C ASN A 6 -16.04 -4.44 -0.94
N ASN A 7 -15.48 -4.14 -2.11
CA ASN A 7 -15.83 -3.01 -2.98
C ASN A 7 -15.44 -1.62 -2.46
N GLU A 8 -14.68 -1.54 -1.37
CA GLU A 8 -14.08 -0.29 -0.89
C GLU A 8 -12.60 -0.22 -1.27
N ALA A 9 -12.11 0.98 -1.58
CA ALA A 9 -10.70 1.19 -1.88
C ALA A 9 -9.89 1.19 -0.58
N ASP A 10 -8.89 0.32 -0.49
CA ASP A 10 -8.01 0.15 0.67
C ASP A 10 -6.54 0.08 0.24
N ASP A 11 -6.11 1.12 -0.46
CA ASP A 11 -4.75 1.25 -0.97
C ASP A 11 -3.70 1.15 0.13
N LYS A 12 -2.64 0.36 -0.11
CA LYS A 12 -1.54 0.16 0.85
C LYS A 12 -0.23 0.72 0.31
N ILE A 13 0.49 1.42 1.18
CA ILE A 13 1.86 1.90 0.91
C ILE A 13 2.84 0.76 1.18
N ILE A 14 3.78 0.57 0.25
CA ILE A 14 4.95 -0.29 0.44
C ILE A 14 6.13 0.64 0.70
N ALA A 15 6.86 0.38 1.78
CA ALA A 15 7.99 1.20 2.20
C ALA A 15 9.11 0.31 2.74
N VAL A 16 10.32 0.86 2.75
CA VAL A 16 11.51 0.25 3.35
C VAL A 16 11.99 1.09 4.53
N ALA A 17 12.72 0.47 5.45
CA ALA A 17 13.30 1.18 6.57
C ALA A 17 14.57 1.93 6.15
N GLN A 18 14.58 3.26 6.32
CA GLN A 18 15.68 4.14 5.87
C GLN A 18 17.05 3.75 6.45
N ASN A 19 17.08 3.24 7.68
CA ASN A 19 18.32 2.91 8.39
C ASN A 19 18.66 1.41 8.36
N ASP A 20 17.90 0.60 7.62
CA ASP A 20 18.19 -0.82 7.44
C ASP A 20 19.00 -1.03 6.15
N MET A 21 20.29 -1.32 6.31
CA MET A 21 21.21 -1.53 5.18
C MET A 21 20.76 -2.65 4.23
N SER A 22 19.92 -3.58 4.69
CA SER A 22 19.43 -4.67 3.85
C SER A 22 18.39 -4.24 2.82
N VAL A 23 17.74 -3.08 3.00
CA VAL A 23 16.63 -2.62 2.15
C VAL A 23 16.66 -1.13 1.81
N ASN A 24 17.47 -0.31 2.48
CA ASN A 24 17.49 1.15 2.31
C ASN A 24 17.98 1.64 0.94
N HIS A 25 18.51 0.76 0.11
CA HIS A 25 18.93 1.04 -1.26
C HIS A 25 17.79 0.86 -2.27
N ILE A 26 16.63 0.35 -1.85
CA ILE A 26 15.46 0.11 -2.69
C ILE A 26 14.63 1.39 -2.76
N ASN A 27 14.49 1.97 -3.95
CA ASN A 27 13.82 3.27 -4.14
C ASN A 27 12.46 3.17 -4.84
N ASP A 28 12.19 2.05 -5.52
CA ASP A 28 10.92 1.81 -6.19
C ASP A 28 10.47 0.36 -6.04
N VAL A 29 9.17 0.12 -6.12
CA VAL A 29 8.58 -1.22 -6.01
C VAL A 29 9.08 -2.17 -7.11
N SER A 30 9.46 -1.64 -8.27
CA SER A 30 10.02 -2.40 -9.39
C SER A 30 11.41 -3.00 -9.10
N GLU A 31 12.11 -2.49 -8.08
CA GLU A 31 13.40 -3.02 -7.64
C GLU A 31 13.25 -4.25 -6.73
N LEU A 32 12.03 -4.56 -6.28
CA LEU A 32 11.76 -5.75 -5.47
C LEU A 32 11.84 -7.02 -6.33
N PRO A 33 12.29 -8.16 -5.76
CA PRO A 33 12.26 -9.44 -6.46
C PRO A 33 10.84 -9.79 -6.92
N ALA A 34 10.68 -10.17 -8.19
CA ALA A 34 9.37 -10.49 -8.75
C ALA A 34 8.59 -11.55 -7.94
N HIS A 35 9.30 -12.53 -7.34
CA HIS A 35 8.66 -13.52 -6.49
C HIS A 35 8.09 -12.92 -5.19
N PHE A 36 8.74 -11.89 -4.63
CA PHE A 36 8.25 -11.19 -3.44
C PHE A 36 6.95 -10.44 -3.74
N ILE A 37 6.86 -9.79 -4.91
CA ILE A 37 5.63 -9.13 -5.37
C ILE A 37 4.47 -10.14 -5.44
N LEU A 38 4.71 -11.32 -6.03
CA LEU A 38 3.73 -12.40 -6.11
C LEU A 38 3.32 -12.93 -4.73
N GLN A 39 4.28 -13.07 -3.80
CA GLN A 39 3.98 -13.48 -2.42
C GLN A 39 3.09 -12.46 -1.71
N LEU A 40 3.38 -11.16 -1.87
CA LEU A 40 2.59 -10.09 -1.26
C LEU A 40 1.17 -10.05 -1.83
N GLN A 41 1.04 -10.20 -3.16
CA GLN A 41 -0.27 -10.29 -3.82
C GLN A 41 -1.09 -11.45 -3.27
N ASN A 42 -0.54 -12.67 -3.27
CA ASN A 42 -1.23 -13.86 -2.76
C ASN A 42 -1.61 -13.70 -1.28
N PHE A 43 -0.75 -13.10 -0.47
CA PHE A 43 -1.06 -12.87 0.94
C PHE A 43 -2.35 -12.03 1.12
N PHE A 44 -2.45 -10.90 0.42
CA PHE A 44 -3.62 -10.03 0.54
C PHE A 44 -4.88 -10.55 -0.15
N GLU A 45 -4.75 -11.35 -1.22
CA GLU A 45 -5.91 -12.02 -1.82
C GLU A 45 -6.46 -13.14 -0.92
N ASP A 46 -5.59 -13.78 -0.12
CA ASP A 46 -5.95 -14.99 0.61
C ASP A 46 -6.33 -14.77 2.08
N TYR A 47 -5.75 -13.76 2.75
CA TYR A 47 -5.85 -13.64 4.21
C TYR A 47 -7.28 -13.52 4.76
N LYS A 48 -8.24 -13.07 3.94
CA LYS A 48 -9.66 -12.91 4.32
C LYS A 48 -10.59 -13.96 3.72
N LYS A 49 -10.08 -14.97 3.00
CA LYS A 49 -10.90 -16.01 2.36
C LYS A 49 -11.78 -16.77 3.36
N LEU A 50 -11.26 -17.08 4.56
CA LEU A 50 -12.01 -17.77 5.61
C LEU A 50 -13.09 -16.91 6.26
N GLU A 51 -13.06 -15.59 6.05
CA GLU A 51 -14.13 -14.68 6.47
C GLU A 51 -15.25 -14.56 5.42
N ASN A 52 -15.18 -15.31 4.31
CA ASN A 52 -16.05 -15.15 3.14
C ASN A 52 -16.05 -13.73 2.56
N LYS A 53 -14.92 -13.03 2.65
CA LYS A 53 -14.71 -11.71 2.05
C LYS A 53 -13.80 -11.82 0.83
N GLU A 54 -14.05 -10.98 -0.16
CA GLU A 54 -13.24 -10.91 -1.37
C GLU A 54 -12.30 -9.71 -1.29
N VAL A 55 -11.00 -9.96 -1.51
CA VAL A 55 -9.98 -8.92 -1.63
C VAL A 55 -9.35 -9.06 -3.00
N LYS A 56 -9.25 -7.95 -3.73
CA LYS A 56 -8.57 -7.88 -5.04
C LYS A 56 -7.37 -6.98 -4.91
N VAL A 57 -6.20 -7.52 -5.24
CA VAL A 57 -4.97 -6.74 -5.40
C VAL A 57 -4.85 -6.36 -6.86
N ASN A 58 -4.84 -5.06 -7.13
CA ASN A 58 -4.61 -4.51 -8.47
C ASN A 58 -3.11 -4.24 -8.67
N GLU A 59 -2.76 -3.50 -9.73
CA GLU A 59 -1.38 -3.17 -10.04
C GLU A 59 -0.64 -2.47 -8.89
N PHE A 60 0.62 -2.86 -8.74
CA PHE A 60 1.60 -2.12 -7.95
C PHE A 60 1.89 -0.81 -8.68
N GLN A 61 2.02 0.27 -7.92
CA GLN A 61 2.21 1.63 -8.45
C GLN A 61 3.59 2.11 -8.03
N ASP A 62 4.13 3.04 -8.80
CA ASP A 62 5.45 3.63 -8.57
C ASP A 62 5.50 4.51 -7.30
N VAL A 63 6.73 4.89 -6.94
CA VAL A 63 7.01 5.76 -5.80
C VAL A 63 6.33 7.14 -5.92
N GLU A 64 6.18 7.70 -7.13
CA GLU A 64 5.55 9.00 -7.32
C GLU A 64 4.07 8.95 -6.91
N THR A 65 3.35 7.94 -7.39
CA THR A 65 1.95 7.71 -7.03
C THR A 65 1.80 7.50 -5.51
N ALA A 66 2.69 6.73 -4.91
CA ALA A 66 2.68 6.49 -3.45
C ALA A 66 2.85 7.81 -2.66
N ILE A 67 3.79 8.67 -3.06
CA ILE A 67 4.01 9.98 -2.42
C ILE A 67 2.80 10.89 -2.58
N GLN A 68 2.15 10.90 -3.75
CA GLN A 68 0.93 11.67 -3.98
C GLN A 68 -0.21 11.22 -3.05
N ILE A 69 -0.41 9.90 -2.91
CA ILE A 69 -1.42 9.33 -1.99
C ILE A 69 -1.14 9.74 -0.54
N ILE A 70 0.11 9.67 -0.08
CA ILE A 70 0.50 10.09 1.29
C ILE A 70 0.20 11.57 1.51
N LYS A 71 0.60 12.44 0.59
CA LYS A 71 0.33 13.89 0.69
C LYS A 71 -1.17 14.20 0.75
N LYS A 72 -1.96 13.48 -0.06
CA LYS A 72 -3.41 13.60 -0.05
C LYS A 72 -3.99 13.17 1.30
N ALA A 73 -3.59 12.00 1.81
CA ALA A 73 -4.05 11.49 3.10
C ALA A 73 -3.73 12.44 4.27
N ILE A 74 -2.54 13.05 4.28
CA ILE A 74 -2.16 14.08 5.26
C ILE A 74 -3.09 15.30 5.15
N THR A 75 -3.36 15.76 3.93
CA THR A 75 -4.24 16.92 3.68
C THR A 75 -5.68 16.62 4.11
N ASP A 76 -6.21 15.45 3.76
CA ASP A 76 -7.57 15.03 4.13
C ASP A 76 -7.71 14.97 5.65
N TYR A 77 -6.74 14.36 6.34
CA TYR A 77 -6.72 14.33 7.81
C TYR A 77 -6.72 15.74 8.41
N GLN A 78 -5.86 16.63 7.91
CA GLN A 78 -5.82 18.00 8.39
C GLN A 78 -7.15 18.73 8.17
N ASN A 79 -7.81 18.53 7.04
CA ASN A 79 -9.09 19.19 6.75
C ASN A 79 -10.23 18.67 7.63
N GLU A 80 -10.29 17.36 7.83
CA GLU A 80 -11.33 16.70 8.64
C GLU A 80 -11.22 17.09 10.12
N PHE A 81 -9.99 17.19 10.64
CA PHE A 81 -9.75 17.37 12.08
C PHE A 81 -9.25 18.77 12.49
N LYS A 82 -9.00 19.72 11.56
CA LYS A 82 -8.53 21.08 11.88
C LYS A 82 -9.46 21.90 12.77
N ASN A 83 -10.76 21.64 12.70
CA ASN A 83 -11.79 22.46 13.36
C ASN A 83 -12.38 21.81 14.63
N GLN A 84 -11.67 20.86 15.25
CA GLN A 84 -12.13 20.21 16.49
C GLN A 84 -11.63 20.90 17.78
N ASN A 85 -11.20 22.16 17.71
CA ASN A 85 -10.83 22.98 18.87
C ASN A 85 -11.60 24.30 18.92
#